data_AF-A0AAN9YY66-F1
#
_entry.id   AF-A0AAN9YY66-F1
#
_cell.length_a   1.000
_cell.length_b   1.000
_cell.length_c   1.000
_cell.angle_alpha   90.00
_cell.angle_beta   90.00
_cell.angle_gamma   90.00
#
_symmetry.space_group_name_H-M   'P 1'
#
loop_
_entity.id
_entity.type
_entity.pdbx_description
1 polymer ?
#
loop_
_entity_poly.entity_id
_entity_poly.type
_entity_poly.pdbx_seq_one_letter_code
_entity_poly.pdbx_strand_id
1 'polypeptide(L)'
;DLRKNYDLPGDYKYDIIPEIWEGHNIADYIDPEILEKLEALEREEALREETGMYAVPKIEVDDNLREIRKLAALIRSKKAILQDEARVRKASTKPVMPRTTAPRARSRSVSRLKREMTDLGVDMSGTEEAHFMKTRGRSRSKSVSETPAKRARMSSEGPSGIRSLSRSMSRPPRNEMGVKDIQMKEKLAKIAHKAIKKKVVKKGLKGEADRFIGNKMPKHLFSGKRGMGKTDRR
;
A
#
# COMPACT_ATOMS: atom_id res chain seq x y z
N ASP A 1 51.31 23.45 36.79
CA ASP A 1 51.77 22.97 35.47
C ASP A 1 52.67 21.77 35.70
N LEU A 2 52.17 20.59 35.35
CA LEU A 2 52.82 19.30 35.62
C LEU A 2 54.04 19.08 34.72
N ARG A 3 54.13 19.80 33.59
CA ARG A 3 55.16 19.62 32.56
C ARG A 3 56.49 20.30 32.91
N LYS A 4 56.49 21.19 33.91
CA LYS A 4 57.68 21.94 34.35
C LYS A 4 58.78 21.06 34.94
N ASN A 5 58.41 19.92 35.54
CA ASN A 5 59.33 19.05 36.28
C ASN A 5 59.91 17.90 35.41
N TYR A 6 59.66 17.88 34.10
CA TYR A 6 60.23 16.86 33.20
C TYR A 6 61.63 17.25 32.73
N ASP A 7 62.52 16.26 32.67
CA ASP A 7 63.90 16.37 32.20
C ASP A 7 63.97 16.27 30.66
N LEU A 8 63.33 17.22 29.98
CA LEU A 8 63.33 17.36 28.53
C LEU A 8 63.90 18.73 28.14
N PRO A 9 64.65 18.83 27.03
CA PRO A 9 65.07 20.11 26.45
C PRO A 9 63.90 21.07 26.23
N GLY A 10 64.17 22.35 26.47
CA GLY A 10 63.15 23.40 26.54
C GLY A 10 62.33 23.56 25.27
N ASP A 11 62.93 23.27 24.12
CA ASP A 11 62.35 23.50 22.80
C ASP A 11 61.08 22.67 22.55
N TYR A 12 61.04 21.42 23.04
CA TYR A 12 59.92 20.49 22.86
C TYR A 12 59.21 20.12 24.18
N LYS A 13 59.61 20.74 25.30
CA LYS A 13 59.03 20.48 26.63
C LYS A 13 57.53 20.81 26.72
N TYR A 14 57.08 21.78 25.92
CA TYR A 14 55.70 22.28 25.91
C TYR A 14 54.87 21.84 24.68
N ASP A 15 55.42 20.98 23.82
CA ASP A 15 54.73 20.48 22.62
C ASP A 15 53.53 19.59 22.95
N ILE A 16 52.43 19.71 22.20
CA ILE A 16 51.22 18.91 22.44
C ILE A 16 51.38 17.59 21.69
N ILE A 17 51.34 16.47 22.40
CA ILE A 17 51.37 15.13 21.81
C ILE A 17 49.97 14.82 21.25
N PRO A 18 49.83 14.54 19.95
CA PRO A 18 48.55 14.10 19.42
C PRO A 18 48.21 12.70 19.96
N GLU A 19 46.96 12.52 20.37
CA GLU A 19 46.51 11.26 20.99
C GLU A 19 45.83 10.31 19.99
N ILE A 20 45.04 10.84 19.06
CA ILE A 20 44.22 10.03 18.13
C ILE A 20 44.41 10.53 16.69
N TRP A 21 44.57 9.58 15.77
CA TRP A 21 44.58 9.82 14.33
C TRP A 21 43.67 8.81 13.61
N GLU A 22 42.71 9.29 12.82
CA GLU A 22 41.78 8.46 12.03
C GLU A 22 41.18 7.27 12.80
N GLY A 23 40.83 7.48 14.08
CA GLY A 23 40.23 6.46 14.94
C GLY A 23 41.20 5.49 15.60
N HIS A 24 42.51 5.68 15.42
CA HIS A 24 43.58 4.88 16.03
C HIS A 24 44.34 5.73 17.06
N ASN A 25 44.74 5.10 18.17
CA ASN A 25 45.55 5.74 19.21
C ASN A 25 47.02 5.78 18.78
N ILE A 26 47.62 6.96 18.82
CA ILE A 26 49.02 7.16 18.41
C ILE A 26 49.99 6.47 19.38
N ALA A 27 49.64 6.40 20.66
CA ALA A 27 50.50 5.78 21.68
C ALA A 27 50.79 4.29 21.40
N ASP A 28 49.90 3.60 20.70
CA ASP A 28 50.05 2.17 20.37
C ASP A 28 51.12 1.93 19.27
N TYR A 29 51.52 2.97 18.55
CA TYR A 29 52.47 2.91 17.42
C TYR A 29 53.82 3.61 17.72
N ILE A 30 54.08 4.00 18.98
CA ILE A 30 55.36 4.59 19.39
C ILE A 30 56.35 3.46 19.71
N ASP A 31 57.27 3.20 18.78
CA ASP A 31 58.31 2.16 18.90
C ASP A 31 59.65 2.70 18.36
N PRO A 32 60.79 2.53 19.06
CA PRO A 32 62.11 2.93 18.54
C PRO A 32 62.48 2.27 17.21
N GLU A 33 61.97 1.06 16.92
CA GLU A 33 62.27 0.28 15.69
C GLU A 33 61.17 0.43 14.61
N ILE A 34 60.25 1.41 14.76
CA ILE A 34 59.10 1.56 13.85
C ILE A 34 59.50 1.73 12.38
N LEU A 35 60.64 2.39 12.12
CA LEU A 35 61.15 2.62 10.77
C LEU A 35 61.66 1.34 10.11
N GLU A 36 62.34 0.46 10.87
CA GLU A 36 62.83 -0.82 10.36
C GLU A 36 61.66 -1.77 10.05
N LYS A 37 60.63 -1.77 10.91
CA LYS A 37 59.39 -2.53 10.68
C LYS A 37 58.62 -2.01 9.48
N LEU A 38 58.58 -0.68 9.28
CA LEU A 38 57.97 -0.06 8.11
C LEU A 38 58.70 -0.47 6.82
N GLU A 39 60.03 -0.41 6.80
CA GLU A 39 60.84 -0.81 5.63
C GLU A 39 60.66 -2.30 5.29
N ALA A 40 60.57 -3.16 6.32
CA ALA A 40 60.26 -4.57 6.12
C ALA A 40 58.87 -4.80 5.50
N LEU A 41 57.87 -4.02 5.92
CA LEU A 41 56.52 -4.05 5.35
C LEU A 41 56.50 -3.51 3.92
N GLU A 42 57.20 -2.42 3.62
CA GLU A 42 57.29 -1.86 2.27
C GLU A 42 57.95 -2.85 1.30
N ARG A 43 59.00 -3.56 1.74
CA ARG A 43 59.60 -4.64 0.95
C ARG A 43 58.63 -5.79 0.69
N GLU A 44 57.82 -6.16 1.68
CA GLU A 44 56.80 -7.19 1.51
C GLU A 44 55.68 -6.73 0.57
N GLU A 45 55.21 -5.48 0.70
CA GLU A 45 54.21 -4.92 -0.20
C GLU A 45 54.71 -4.83 -1.64
N ALA A 46 55.95 -4.41 -1.86
CA ALA A 46 56.57 -4.41 -3.18
C ALA A 46 56.53 -5.81 -3.82
N LEU A 47 56.86 -6.86 -3.06
CA LEU A 47 56.76 -8.24 -3.54
C LEU A 47 55.30 -8.64 -3.84
N ARG A 48 54.33 -8.20 -3.04
CA ARG A 48 52.89 -8.44 -3.28
C ARG A 48 52.38 -7.72 -4.54
N GLU A 49 52.88 -6.52 -4.79
CA GLU A 49 52.57 -5.76 -6.01
C GLU A 49 53.20 -6.41 -7.25
N GLU A 50 54.47 -6.79 -7.19
CA GLU A 50 55.19 -7.46 -8.27
C GLU A 50 54.56 -8.81 -8.62
N THR A 51 54.15 -9.58 -7.61
CA THR A 51 53.41 -10.84 -7.81
C THR A 51 51.99 -10.65 -8.32
N GLY A 52 51.51 -9.40 -8.42
CA GLY A 52 50.20 -9.06 -8.97
C GLY A 52 49.04 -9.37 -8.02
N MET A 53 49.27 -9.44 -6.70
CA MET A 53 48.22 -9.73 -5.70
C MET A 53 47.06 -8.73 -5.78
N TYR A 54 47.36 -7.47 -6.10
CA TYR A 54 46.38 -6.40 -6.24
C TYR A 54 45.91 -6.19 -7.68
N ALA A 55 46.40 -6.97 -8.65
CA ALA A 55 45.95 -6.87 -10.02
C ALA A 55 44.55 -7.48 -10.15
N VAL A 56 43.53 -6.62 -10.29
CA VAL A 56 42.17 -7.09 -10.59
C VAL A 56 42.18 -7.72 -11.98
N PRO A 57 41.89 -9.03 -12.11
CA PRO A 57 41.90 -9.68 -13.41
C PRO A 57 40.87 -9.02 -14.31
N LYS A 58 41.32 -8.49 -15.44
CA LYS A 58 40.44 -7.91 -16.45
C LYS A 58 39.69 -9.06 -17.12
N ILE A 59 38.42 -9.20 -16.80
CA ILE A 59 37.54 -10.14 -17.51
C ILE A 59 37.25 -9.51 -18.87
N GLU A 60 37.80 -10.09 -19.93
CA GLU A 60 37.46 -9.70 -21.30
C GLU A 60 35.97 -9.99 -21.52
N VAL A 61 35.20 -8.94 -21.83
CA VAL A 61 33.75 -9.07 -22.03
C VAL A 61 33.48 -9.10 -23.52
N ASP A 62 33.31 -10.30 -24.05
CA ASP A 62 32.86 -10.53 -25.42
C ASP A 62 31.51 -9.85 -25.69
N ASP A 63 31.26 -9.48 -26.94
CA ASP A 63 29.99 -8.87 -27.33
C ASP A 63 28.80 -9.79 -27.03
N ASN A 64 28.97 -11.10 -27.20
CA ASN A 64 27.99 -12.11 -26.80
C ASN A 64 27.65 -12.01 -25.30
N LEU A 65 28.65 -11.84 -24.43
CA LEU A 65 28.43 -11.72 -22.98
C LEU A 65 27.70 -10.41 -22.64
N ARG A 66 27.98 -9.32 -23.36
CA ARG A 66 27.26 -8.06 -23.22
C ARG A 66 25.80 -8.21 -23.62
N GLU A 67 25.51 -8.87 -24.73
CA GLU A 67 24.15 -9.15 -25.19
C GLU A 67 23.38 -10.03 -24.21
N ILE A 68 24.00 -11.12 -23.72
CA ILE A 68 23.42 -11.99 -22.70
C ILE A 68 23.09 -11.19 -21.43
N ARG A 69 23.98 -10.31 -20.98
CA ARG A 69 23.74 -9.46 -19.80
C ARG A 69 22.58 -8.48 -20.03
N LYS A 70 22.53 -7.81 -21.18
CA LYS A 70 21.43 -6.90 -21.55
C LYS A 70 20.10 -7.65 -21.60
N LEU A 71 20.07 -8.80 -22.27
CA LEU A 71 18.88 -9.63 -22.38
C LEU A 71 18.43 -10.14 -21.00
N ALA A 72 19.36 -10.61 -20.17
CA ALA A 72 19.08 -11.05 -18.81
C ALA A 72 18.48 -9.93 -17.95
N ALA A 73 18.96 -8.69 -18.10
CA ALA A 73 18.40 -7.53 -17.41
C ALA A 73 16.93 -7.29 -17.84
N LEU A 74 16.64 -7.33 -19.14
CA LEU A 74 15.28 -7.19 -19.68
C LEU A 74 14.34 -8.31 -19.18
N ILE A 75 14.83 -9.55 -19.13
CA ILE A 75 14.07 -10.70 -18.60
C ILE A 75 13.76 -10.49 -17.12
N ARG A 76 14.74 -10.07 -16.32
CA ARG A 76 14.54 -9.81 -14.88
C ARG A 76 13.53 -8.70 -14.64
N SER A 77 13.62 -7.58 -15.37
CA SER A 77 12.64 -6.49 -15.26
C SER A 77 11.25 -6.93 -15.66
N LYS A 78 11.11 -7.68 -16.77
CA LYS A 78 9.79 -8.19 -17.21
C LYS A 78 9.21 -9.18 -16.21
N LYS A 79 10.04 -10.07 -15.64
CA LYS A 79 9.64 -11.02 -14.61
C LYS A 79 9.16 -10.32 -13.34
N ALA A 80 9.86 -9.27 -12.91
CA ALA A 80 9.46 -8.45 -11.76
C ALA A 80 8.08 -7.81 -11.98
N ILE A 81 7.87 -7.15 -13.13
CA ILE A 81 6.58 -6.56 -13.49
C ILE A 81 5.45 -7.61 -13.46
N LEU A 82 5.68 -8.80 -14.03
CA LEU A 82 4.68 -9.88 -14.02
C LEU A 82 4.37 -10.39 -12.61
N GLN A 83 5.36 -10.47 -11.74
CA GLN A 83 5.18 -10.85 -10.34
C GLN A 83 4.37 -9.79 -9.57
N ASP A 84 4.66 -8.51 -9.78
CA ASP A 84 3.94 -7.42 -9.14
C ASP A 84 2.49 -7.34 -9.64
N GLU A 85 2.27 -7.45 -10.95
CA GLU A 85 0.92 -7.56 -11.52
C GLU A 85 0.14 -8.74 -10.92
N ALA A 86 0.79 -9.90 -10.78
CA ALA A 86 0.16 -11.07 -10.18
C ALA A 86 -0.18 -10.84 -8.71
N ARG A 87 0.70 -10.17 -7.95
CA ARG A 87 0.47 -9.80 -6.55
C ARG A 87 -0.71 -8.84 -6.43
N VAL A 88 -0.76 -7.79 -7.25
CA VAL A 88 -1.88 -6.83 -7.30
C VAL A 88 -3.19 -7.53 -7.66
N ARG A 89 -3.18 -8.44 -8.65
CA ARG A 89 -4.38 -9.22 -9.02
C ARG A 89 -4.87 -10.11 -7.89
N LYS A 90 -3.97 -10.67 -7.07
CA LYS A 90 -4.27 -11.55 -5.92
C LYS A 90 -4.50 -10.80 -4.61
N ALA A 91 -4.21 -9.50 -4.54
CA ALA A 91 -4.35 -8.70 -3.32
C ALA A 91 -5.81 -8.55 -2.86
N SER A 92 -6.78 -8.75 -3.76
CA SER A 92 -8.19 -8.69 -3.38
C SER A 92 -8.61 -9.97 -2.65
N THR A 93 -9.24 -9.82 -1.49
CA THR A 93 -9.87 -10.92 -0.72
C THR A 93 -11.17 -11.43 -1.35
N LYS A 94 -11.65 -10.81 -2.42
CA LYS A 94 -12.87 -11.21 -3.13
C LYS A 94 -12.59 -12.40 -4.06
N PRO A 95 -13.57 -13.30 -4.28
CA PRO A 95 -13.40 -14.40 -5.21
C PRO A 95 -13.09 -13.90 -6.62
N VAL A 96 -12.19 -14.61 -7.31
CA VAL A 96 -11.80 -14.27 -8.69
C VAL A 96 -12.97 -14.55 -9.63
N MET A 97 -13.59 -13.50 -10.17
CA MET A 97 -14.68 -13.65 -11.15
C MET A 97 -14.22 -14.40 -12.41
N PRO A 98 -14.98 -15.39 -12.91
CA PRO A 98 -14.63 -16.14 -14.10
C PRO A 98 -14.64 -15.25 -15.35
N ARG A 99 -13.76 -15.57 -16.30
CA ARG A 99 -13.49 -14.75 -17.50
C ARG A 99 -14.70 -14.60 -18.45
N THR A 100 -15.69 -15.48 -18.33
CA THR A 100 -16.92 -15.54 -19.14
C THR A 100 -18.03 -14.60 -18.65
N THR A 101 -17.91 -14.05 -17.45
CA THR A 101 -18.95 -13.18 -16.88
C THR A 101 -19.08 -11.84 -17.61
N ALA A 102 -20.30 -11.29 -17.67
CA ALA A 102 -20.57 -10.04 -18.39
C ALA A 102 -19.68 -8.84 -17.96
N PRO A 103 -19.35 -8.62 -16.67
CA PRO A 103 -18.43 -7.56 -16.27
C PRO A 103 -17.00 -7.80 -16.76
N ARG A 104 -16.50 -9.05 -16.71
CA ARG A 104 -15.17 -9.42 -17.23
C ARG A 104 -15.12 -9.33 -18.76
N ALA A 105 -16.19 -9.72 -19.46
CA ALA A 105 -16.30 -9.60 -20.91
C ALA A 105 -16.16 -8.14 -21.36
N ARG A 106 -16.77 -7.18 -20.65
CA ARG A 106 -16.61 -5.74 -20.94
C ARG A 106 -15.19 -5.23 -20.74
N SER A 107 -14.43 -5.81 -19.81
CA SER A 107 -13.03 -5.40 -19.58
C SER A 107 -12.06 -5.87 -20.66
N ARG A 108 -12.49 -6.77 -21.56
CA ARG A 108 -11.66 -7.29 -22.66
C ARG A 108 -11.95 -6.47 -23.91
N SER A 109 -11.13 -5.45 -24.15
CA SER A 109 -11.23 -4.66 -25.38
C SER A 109 -10.49 -5.36 -26.54
N VAL A 110 -11.03 -5.22 -27.74
CA VAL A 110 -10.39 -5.67 -28.99
C VAL A 110 -9.04 -4.96 -29.20
N SER A 111 -8.96 -3.67 -28.84
CA SER A 111 -7.73 -2.88 -28.93
C SER A 111 -6.60 -3.46 -28.08
N ARG A 112 -6.92 -3.88 -26.85
CA ARG A 112 -5.94 -4.48 -25.94
C ARG A 112 -5.45 -5.81 -26.48
N LEU A 113 -6.36 -6.63 -27.01
CA LEU A 113 -6.01 -7.91 -27.63
C LEU A 113 -5.07 -7.72 -28.82
N LYS A 114 -5.37 -6.78 -29.74
CA LYS A 114 -4.51 -6.48 -30.89
C LYS A 114 -3.11 -6.10 -30.44
N ARG A 115 -2.98 -5.14 -29.52
CA ARG A 115 -1.69 -4.71 -28.98
C ARG A 115 -0.89 -5.85 -28.34
N GLU A 116 -1.50 -6.62 -27.46
CA GLU A 116 -0.80 -7.73 -26.77
C GLU A 116 -0.33 -8.82 -27.76
N MET A 117 -1.08 -9.08 -28.83
CA MET A 117 -0.70 -10.07 -29.86
C MET A 117 0.37 -9.54 -30.82
N THR A 118 0.30 -8.26 -31.22
CA THR A 118 1.35 -7.63 -32.03
C THR A 118 2.66 -7.53 -31.26
N ASP A 119 2.61 -7.24 -29.95
CA ASP A 119 3.79 -7.22 -29.08
C ASP A 119 4.45 -8.61 -28.96
N LEU A 120 3.67 -9.69 -29.14
CA LEU A 120 4.16 -11.07 -29.19
C LEU A 120 4.66 -11.48 -30.58
N GLY A 121 4.57 -10.59 -31.57
CA GLY A 121 5.01 -10.85 -32.95
C GLY A 121 3.96 -11.49 -33.86
N VAL A 122 2.68 -11.50 -33.45
CA VAL A 122 1.59 -11.98 -34.30
C VAL A 122 1.09 -10.83 -35.17
N ASP A 123 1.06 -11.02 -36.49
CA ASP A 123 0.44 -10.05 -37.39
C ASP A 123 -1.09 -10.08 -37.22
N MET A 124 -1.65 -8.92 -36.87
CA MET A 124 -3.07 -8.70 -36.67
C MET A 124 -3.71 -7.84 -37.78
N SER A 125 -2.95 -7.52 -38.84
CA SER A 125 -3.47 -6.91 -40.06
C SER A 125 -4.41 -7.90 -40.79
N GLY A 126 -5.50 -7.41 -41.40
CA GLY A 126 -6.50 -8.27 -42.06
C GLY A 126 -7.48 -9.02 -41.14
N THR A 127 -7.45 -8.81 -39.82
CA THR A 127 -8.36 -9.48 -38.87
C THR A 127 -9.78 -8.88 -38.79
N GLU A 128 -10.19 -8.08 -39.78
CA GLU A 128 -11.44 -7.33 -39.78
C GLU A 128 -12.68 -8.23 -39.76
N GLU A 129 -12.61 -9.37 -40.44
CA GLU A 129 -13.70 -10.36 -40.49
C GLU A 129 -13.69 -11.34 -39.30
N ALA A 130 -12.69 -11.25 -38.42
CA ALA A 130 -12.53 -12.19 -37.32
C ALA A 130 -13.66 -12.06 -36.29
N HIS A 131 -14.02 -13.18 -35.66
CA HIS A 131 -15.11 -13.24 -34.69
C HIS A 131 -14.96 -12.29 -33.50
N PHE A 132 -13.73 -11.94 -33.11
CA PHE A 132 -13.50 -11.01 -32.01
C PHE A 132 -13.76 -9.54 -32.38
N MET A 133 -13.77 -9.18 -33.68
CA MET A 133 -14.17 -7.85 -34.17
C MET A 133 -15.68 -7.74 -34.38
N LYS A 134 -16.35 -8.88 -34.62
CA LYS A 134 -17.80 -8.99 -34.71
C LYS A 134 -18.42 -8.82 -33.32
N THR A 135 -18.52 -7.57 -32.84
CA THR A 135 -19.30 -7.26 -31.65
C THR A 135 -20.75 -7.65 -31.92
N ARG A 136 -21.28 -8.62 -31.17
CA ARG A 136 -22.70 -8.97 -31.22
C ARG A 136 -23.47 -7.69 -30.94
N GLY A 137 -24.00 -7.07 -31.98
CA GLY A 137 -24.64 -5.78 -31.90
C GLY A 137 -25.63 -5.85 -30.77
N ARG A 138 -25.44 -5.01 -29.74
CA ARG A 138 -26.50 -4.71 -28.77
C ARG A 138 -27.72 -4.50 -29.63
N SER A 139 -28.75 -5.31 -29.44
CA SER A 139 -30.02 -5.16 -30.12
C SER A 139 -30.32 -3.68 -30.11
N ARG A 140 -30.15 -3.03 -31.27
CA ARG A 140 -30.75 -1.74 -31.51
C ARG A 140 -32.21 -2.09 -31.31
N SER A 141 -32.76 -1.67 -30.18
CA SER A 141 -34.18 -1.66 -29.94
C SER A 141 -34.75 -0.92 -31.13
N LYS A 142 -35.17 -1.70 -32.14
CA LYS A 142 -36.03 -1.30 -33.23
C LYS A 142 -37.40 -1.14 -32.60
N SER A 143 -37.51 -0.18 -31.69
CA SER A 143 -38.75 0.22 -31.04
C SER A 143 -38.95 1.67 -31.43
N VAL A 144 -39.71 1.83 -32.52
CA VAL A 144 -40.79 2.78 -32.86
C VAL A 144 -41.16 3.87 -31.84
N SER A 145 -40.23 4.43 -31.09
CA SER A 145 -40.48 5.63 -30.28
C SER A 145 -39.19 6.43 -30.14
N GLU A 146 -39.07 7.45 -30.99
CA GLU A 146 -38.36 8.66 -30.65
C GLU A 146 -38.89 9.17 -29.30
N THR A 147 -38.21 8.78 -28.23
CA THR A 147 -38.20 9.58 -27.01
C THR A 147 -36.81 10.19 -26.95
N PRO A 148 -36.70 11.52 -27.05
CA PRO A 148 -35.41 12.18 -27.15
C PRO A 148 -34.60 11.91 -25.89
N ALA A 149 -33.31 11.68 -26.11
CA ALA A 149 -32.31 11.55 -25.08
C ALA A 149 -32.45 12.69 -24.05
N LYS A 150 -32.51 12.32 -22.77
CA LYS A 150 -32.27 13.19 -21.62
C LYS A 150 -33.16 14.44 -21.55
N ARG A 151 -34.37 14.30 -20.99
CA ARG A 151 -34.85 15.36 -20.10
C ARG A 151 -33.81 15.51 -18.98
N ALA A 152 -32.98 16.54 -19.06
CA ALA A 152 -32.33 17.06 -17.87
C ALA A 152 -33.45 17.28 -16.85
N ARG A 153 -33.39 16.59 -15.71
CA ARG A 153 -34.25 16.92 -14.57
C ARG A 153 -33.77 18.25 -14.00
N MET A 154 -34.00 19.32 -14.74
CA MET A 154 -34.20 20.64 -14.15
C MET A 154 -35.65 20.61 -13.65
N SER A 155 -35.86 19.84 -12.59
CA SER A 155 -37.09 19.94 -11.83
C SER A 155 -37.04 21.31 -11.18
N SER A 156 -37.89 22.22 -11.68
CA SER A 156 -38.69 23.19 -10.90
C SER A 156 -38.35 23.18 -9.42
N GLU A 157 -38.08 24.35 -8.82
CA GLU A 157 -37.95 24.54 -7.37
C GLU A 157 -39.11 23.87 -6.60
N GLY A 158 -38.93 22.59 -6.29
CA GLY A 158 -39.74 21.78 -5.41
C GLY A 158 -38.80 21.32 -4.30
N PRO A 159 -39.22 21.38 -3.03
CA PRO A 159 -38.31 21.29 -1.90
C PRO A 159 -37.56 19.96 -1.94
N SER A 160 -36.25 20.11 -2.14
CA SER A 160 -35.25 19.07 -2.24
C SER A 160 -35.26 18.16 -1.01
N GLY A 161 -35.25 16.84 -1.23
CA GLY A 161 -34.47 15.95 -0.36
C GLY A 161 -35.15 14.74 0.30
N ILE A 162 -36.34 14.29 -0.12
CA ILE A 162 -36.96 13.09 0.49
C ILE A 162 -36.92 11.90 -0.48
N ARG A 163 -35.95 10.99 -0.26
CA ARG A 163 -35.79 9.69 -0.97
C ARG A 163 -36.83 8.63 -0.56
N SER A 164 -38.07 9.04 -0.33
CA SER A 164 -39.17 8.12 -0.01
C SER A 164 -40.50 8.70 -0.48
N LEU A 165 -40.59 9.07 -1.76
CA LEU A 165 -41.84 9.51 -2.35
C LEU A 165 -42.31 8.49 -3.40
N SER A 166 -42.83 7.38 -2.89
CA SER A 166 -43.67 6.47 -3.65
C SER A 166 -44.84 6.01 -2.78
N ARG A 167 -45.65 6.99 -2.32
CA ARG A 167 -47.07 6.82 -1.93
C ARG A 167 -47.67 8.19 -1.57
N SER A 168 -48.66 8.61 -2.36
CA SER A 168 -49.67 9.67 -2.12
C SER A 168 -49.22 10.97 -1.43
N MET A 169 -49.12 12.06 -2.19
CA MET A 169 -48.88 13.42 -1.69
C MET A 169 -50.05 14.05 -0.90
N SER A 170 -51.04 13.27 -0.48
CA SER A 170 -52.25 13.82 0.17
C SER A 170 -52.07 14.12 1.66
N ARG A 171 -51.01 13.65 2.31
CA ARG A 171 -50.78 13.88 3.74
C ARG A 171 -49.34 14.32 4.00
N PRO A 172 -49.11 15.43 4.72
CA PRO A 172 -47.77 15.78 5.19
C PRO A 172 -47.25 14.69 6.14
N PRO A 173 -45.92 14.52 6.25
CA PRO A 173 -45.35 13.47 7.06
C PRO A 173 -45.66 13.71 8.55
N ARG A 174 -45.79 12.61 9.33
CA ARG A 174 -46.31 12.62 10.71
C ARG A 174 -45.52 13.52 11.67
N ASN A 175 -44.23 13.74 11.42
CA ASN A 175 -43.34 14.62 12.16
C ASN A 175 -43.59 16.13 11.91
N GLU A 176 -44.30 16.47 10.83
CA GLU A 176 -44.65 17.85 10.48
C GLU A 176 -46.11 18.19 10.77
N MET A 177 -46.95 17.17 10.97
CA MET A 177 -48.33 17.32 11.39
C MET A 177 -48.41 17.88 12.81
N GLY A 178 -48.98 19.07 12.99
CA GLY A 178 -49.26 19.68 14.30
C GLY A 178 -48.40 20.90 14.67
N VAL A 179 -47.38 21.23 13.87
CA VAL A 179 -46.55 22.44 14.05
C VAL A 179 -46.58 23.23 12.76
N LYS A 180 -47.15 24.44 12.80
CA LYS A 180 -47.30 25.28 11.59
C LYS A 180 -46.00 25.94 11.17
N ASP A 181 -45.27 26.50 12.13
CA ASP A 181 -44.06 27.27 11.87
C ASP A 181 -42.83 26.39 11.60
N ILE A 182 -42.06 26.77 10.57
CA ILE A 182 -40.86 26.05 10.11
C ILE A 182 -39.74 26.16 11.15
N GLN A 183 -39.56 27.35 11.77
CA GLN A 183 -38.50 27.54 12.77
C GLN A 183 -38.76 26.67 14.01
N MET A 184 -40.03 26.59 14.43
CA MET A 184 -40.44 25.70 15.52
C MET A 184 -40.22 24.21 15.19
N LYS A 185 -40.49 23.77 13.94
CA LYS A 185 -40.20 22.39 13.51
C LYS A 185 -38.73 22.04 13.64
N GLU A 186 -37.84 22.90 13.16
CA GLU A 186 -36.40 22.67 13.27
C GLU A 186 -35.93 22.64 14.72
N LYS A 187 -36.46 23.53 15.56
CA LYS A 187 -36.17 23.56 16.99
C LYS A 187 -36.57 22.25 17.67
N LEU A 188 -37.77 21.73 17.38
CA LEU A 188 -38.25 20.46 17.92
C LEU A 188 -37.42 19.27 17.44
N ALA A 189 -37.04 19.24 16.16
CA ALA A 189 -36.13 18.21 15.64
C ALA A 189 -34.78 18.21 16.39
N LYS A 190 -34.19 19.38 16.58
CA LYS A 190 -32.94 19.55 17.35
C LYS A 190 -33.09 19.09 18.81
N ILE A 191 -34.21 19.41 19.46
CA ILE A 191 -34.52 18.97 20.83
C ILE A 191 -34.66 17.45 20.90
N ALA A 192 -35.41 16.84 19.99
CA ALA A 192 -35.60 15.38 19.92
C ALA A 192 -34.27 14.65 19.70
N HIS A 193 -33.46 15.10 18.73
CA HIS A 193 -32.12 14.54 18.49
C HIS A 193 -31.22 14.67 19.72
N LYS A 194 -31.25 15.81 20.43
CA LYS A 194 -30.47 16.01 21.65
C LYS A 194 -30.93 15.06 22.78
N ALA A 195 -32.24 14.87 22.95
CA ALA A 195 -32.80 13.96 23.94
C ALA A 195 -32.41 12.50 23.68
N ILE A 196 -32.54 12.05 22.42
CA ILE A 196 -32.16 10.69 22.00
C ILE A 196 -30.66 10.49 22.17
N LYS A 197 -29.83 11.43 21.69
CA LYS A 197 -28.36 11.35 21.78
C LYS A 197 -27.88 11.18 23.23
N LYS A 198 -28.47 11.92 24.18
CA LYS A 198 -28.11 11.81 25.61
C LYS A 198 -28.32 10.41 26.19
N LYS A 199 -29.32 9.66 25.71
CA LYS A 199 -29.65 8.31 26.22
C LYS A 199 -28.97 7.21 25.41
N VAL A 200 -29.13 7.27 24.08
CA VAL A 200 -28.71 6.21 23.15
C VAL A 200 -27.22 6.26 22.92
N VAL A 201 -26.69 7.39 22.46
CA VAL A 201 -25.26 7.51 22.10
C VAL A 201 -24.37 7.41 23.33
N LYS A 202 -24.76 8.03 24.45
CA LYS A 202 -23.99 7.96 25.71
C LYS A 202 -23.77 6.51 26.19
N LYS A 203 -24.78 5.65 26.02
CA LYS A 203 -24.75 4.25 26.45
C LYS A 203 -24.39 3.27 25.33
N GLY A 204 -24.14 3.76 24.10
CA GLY A 204 -23.87 2.91 22.94
C GLY A 204 -25.03 2.02 22.51
N LEU A 205 -26.29 2.42 22.77
CA LEU A 205 -27.47 1.64 22.42
C LEU A 205 -27.74 1.69 20.90
N LYS A 206 -28.33 0.63 20.35
CA LYS A 206 -28.72 0.58 18.92
C LYS A 206 -29.84 1.58 18.58
N GLY A 207 -30.68 1.89 19.55
CA GLY A 207 -31.81 2.82 19.41
C GLY A 207 -32.57 2.96 20.72
N GLU A 208 -33.68 3.70 20.71
CA GLU A 208 -34.51 3.88 21.91
C GLU A 208 -35.19 2.59 22.40
N ALA A 209 -35.44 1.65 21.49
CA ALA A 209 -36.05 0.36 21.80
C ALA A 209 -35.07 -0.65 22.41
N ASP A 210 -33.77 -0.36 22.38
CA ASP A 210 -32.73 -1.26 22.86
C ASP A 210 -32.63 -1.20 24.39
N ARG A 211 -33.30 -2.17 25.03
CA ARG A 211 -33.39 -2.34 26.48
C ARG A 211 -32.75 -3.65 26.94
N PHE A 212 -31.80 -4.19 26.17
CA PHE A 212 -31.15 -5.44 26.50
C PHE A 212 -30.29 -5.31 27.77
N ILE A 213 -30.46 -6.25 28.71
CA ILE A 213 -29.67 -6.35 29.93
C ILE A 213 -28.75 -7.56 29.79
N GLY A 214 -27.46 -7.30 29.57
CA GLY A 214 -26.45 -8.35 29.46
C GLY A 214 -26.06 -8.92 30.83
N ASN A 215 -25.78 -10.23 30.86
CA ASN A 215 -25.28 -10.91 32.05
C ASN A 215 -23.77 -10.64 32.21
N LYS A 216 -23.40 -9.74 33.13
CA LYS A 216 -21.99 -9.38 33.35
C LYS A 216 -21.16 -10.51 33.97
N MET A 217 -21.75 -11.29 34.86
CA MET A 217 -21.10 -12.41 35.55
C MET A 217 -21.89 -13.70 35.33
N PRO A 218 -21.75 -14.34 34.15
CA PRO A 218 -22.43 -15.60 33.89
C PRO A 218 -21.90 -16.72 34.79
N LYS A 219 -22.82 -17.45 35.44
CA LYS A 219 -22.49 -18.49 36.42
C LYS A 219 -21.49 -19.53 35.90
N HIS A 220 -21.63 -19.99 34.66
CA HIS A 220 -20.75 -21.02 34.09
C HIS A 220 -19.28 -20.58 33.90
N LEU A 221 -18.98 -19.27 34.00
CA LEU A 221 -17.59 -18.77 34.00
C LEU A 221 -17.03 -18.58 35.41
N PHE A 222 -17.89 -18.20 36.37
CA PHE A 222 -17.47 -17.76 37.70
C PHE A 222 -17.78 -18.76 38.83
N SER A 223 -18.42 -19.88 38.52
CA SER A 223 -18.81 -20.91 39.47
C SER A 223 -18.21 -22.26 39.07
N GLY A 224 -17.67 -22.98 40.06
CA GLY A 224 -17.08 -24.31 39.87
C GLY A 224 -15.55 -24.28 39.71
N LYS A 225 -14.90 -25.42 39.92
CA LYS A 225 -13.46 -25.63 39.70
C LYS A 225 -13.28 -26.79 38.72
N ARG A 226 -12.27 -26.70 37.85
CA ARG A 226 -11.97 -27.76 36.87
C ARG A 226 -11.35 -28.96 37.59
N GLY A 227 -12.05 -30.09 37.56
CA GLY A 227 -11.55 -31.38 38.04
C GLY A 227 -10.74 -32.14 36.99
N MET A 228 -10.30 -33.35 37.36
CA MET A 228 -9.72 -34.32 36.42
C MET A 228 -10.82 -35.05 35.66
N GLY A 229 -10.78 -35.05 34.32
CA GLY A 229 -11.78 -35.70 33.47
C GLY A 229 -12.42 -34.77 32.44
N LYS A 230 -13.74 -34.94 32.20
CA LYS A 230 -14.50 -34.13 31.24
C LYS A 230 -14.57 -32.67 31.69
N THR A 231 -14.48 -31.76 30.72
CA THR A 231 -14.52 -30.30 30.96
C THR A 231 -15.71 -29.67 30.25
N ASP A 232 -16.21 -28.56 30.80
CA ASP A 232 -17.44 -27.89 30.34
C ASP A 232 -17.29 -27.15 29.00
N ARG A 233 -16.05 -26.87 28.59
CA ARG A 233 -15.72 -26.17 27.34
C ARG A 233 -14.58 -26.89 26.63
N ARG A 234 -14.66 -26.92 25.30
CA ARG A 234 -13.70 -27.58 24.43
C ARG A 234 -12.33 -26.91 24.45
#